data_AF-A0A0C1NQ32-F1
#
_entry.id   AF-A0A0C1NQ32-F1
#
_cell.length_a   1.000
_cell.length_b   1.000
_cell.length_c   1.000
_cell.angle_alpha   90.00
_cell.angle_beta   90.00
_cell.angle_gamma   90.00
#
_symmetry.space_group_name_H-M   'P 1'
#
loop_
_entity.id
_entity.type
_entity.pdbx_description
1 polymer ?
#
loop_
_entity_poly.entity_id
_entity_poly.type
_entity_poly.pdbx_seq_one_letter_code
_entity_poly.pdbx_strand_id
1 'polypeptide(L)' 'MTKAAEKIASDINSLTDMEKLYLVDVILRDLDRPDPEIDSIWADEARKRWNAYKSGKIQSVSYRDVMSKYKR' A
#
# COMPACT_ATOMS: atom_id res chain seq x y z
N MET A 1 11.56 6.62 21.93
CA MET A 1 11.09 5.23 21.70
C MET A 1 10.87 4.58 23.06
N THR A 2 10.21 3.42 23.14
CA THR A 2 10.24 2.67 24.41
C THR A 2 11.64 2.09 24.62
N LYS A 3 12.08 1.93 25.88
CA LYS A 3 13.37 1.30 26.18
C LYS A 3 13.52 -0.09 25.52
N ALA A 4 12.40 -0.80 25.37
CA ALA A 4 12.34 -2.07 24.66
C ALA A 4 12.65 -1.93 23.16
N ALA A 5 12.04 -0.95 22.49
CA ALA A 5 12.29 -0.70 21.06
C ALA A 5 13.73 -0.27 20.78
N GLU A 6 14.34 0.52 21.66
CA GLU A 6 15.76 0.92 21.55
C GLU A 6 16.70 -0.28 21.68
N LYS A 7 16.41 -1.19 22.63
CA LYS A 7 17.17 -2.44 22.76
C LYS A 7 17.06 -3.32 21.52
N ILE A 8 15.84 -3.50 20.98
CA ILE A 8 15.62 -4.31 19.78
C ILE A 8 16.35 -3.70 18.58
N ALA A 9 16.32 -2.38 18.41
CA ALA A 9 17.06 -1.70 17.34
C ALA A 9 18.58 -1.92 17.47
N SER A 10 19.12 -1.89 18.68
CA SER A 10 20.52 -2.23 18.94
C SER A 10 20.84 -3.69 18.58
N ASP A 11 19.97 -4.63 18.96
CA ASP A 11 20.17 -6.05 18.68
C ASP A 11 20.11 -6.33 17.16
N ILE A 12 19.24 -5.64 16.41
CA ILE A 12 19.13 -5.76 14.94
C ILE A 12 20.42 -5.34 14.23
N ASN A 13 21.18 -4.38 14.76
CA ASN A 13 22.44 -3.94 14.14
C ASN A 13 23.50 -5.05 14.07
N SER A 14 23.42 -6.04 14.97
CA SER A 14 24.33 -7.19 15.02
C SER A 14 24.03 -8.27 13.98
N LEU A 15 22.87 -8.19 13.33
CA LEU A 15 22.42 -9.17 12.35
C LEU A 15 23.06 -8.95 10.97
N THR A 16 23.12 -10.02 10.20
CA THR A 16 23.45 -9.96 8.77
C THR A 16 22.35 -9.27 7.97
N ASP A 17 22.66 -8.81 6.76
CA ASP A 17 21.67 -8.16 5.90
C ASP A 17 20.49 -9.07 5.55
N MET A 18 20.74 -10.38 5.40
CA MET A 18 19.69 -11.36 5.14
C MET A 18 18.74 -11.53 6.33
N GLU A 19 19.26 -11.57 7.55
CA GLU A 19 18.44 -11.64 8.77
C GLU A 19 17.64 -10.36 9.00
N LYS A 20 18.23 -9.20 8.71
CA LYS A 20 17.52 -7.92 8.74
C LYS A 20 16.35 -7.91 7.76
N LEU A 21 16.58 -8.33 6.51
CA LEU A 21 15.53 -8.42 5.49
C LEU A 21 14.41 -9.38 5.91
N TYR A 22 14.76 -10.53 6.48
CA TYR A 22 13.79 -11.48 7.01
C TYR A 22 12.93 -10.85 8.12
N LEU A 23 13.53 -10.15 9.08
CA LEU A 23 12.78 -9.47 10.14
C LEU A 23 11.87 -8.37 9.60
N VAL A 24 12.32 -7.62 8.59
CA VAL A 24 11.48 -6.62 7.91
C VAL A 24 10.26 -7.27 7.29
N ASP A 25 10.41 -8.40 6.57
CA ASP A 25 9.28 -9.14 5.99
C ASP A 25 8.30 -9.63 7.06
N VAL A 26 8.80 -10.17 8.18
CA VAL A 26 7.95 -10.59 9.31
C VAL A 26 7.17 -9.42 9.89
N ILE A 27 7.83 -8.28 10.13
CA ILE A 27 7.17 -7.08 10.67
C ILE A 27 6.14 -6.54 9.69
N LEU A 28 6.48 -6.47 8.40
CA LEU A 28 5.57 -5.96 7.38
C LEU A 28 4.32 -6.84 7.26
N ARG A 29 4.45 -8.17 7.30
CA ARG A 29 3.28 -9.07 7.31
C ARG A 29 2.38 -8.88 8.53
N ASP A 30 2.97 -8.48 9.66
CA ASP A 30 2.21 -8.22 10.88
C ASP A 30 1.48 -6.88 10.84
N LEU A 31 2.10 -5.86 10.23
CA LEU A 31 1.54 -4.52 10.10
C LEU A 31 0.54 -4.42 8.93
N ASP A 32 0.78 -5.13 7.84
CA ASP A 32 -0.05 -5.14 6.63
C ASP A 32 -1.09 -6.27 6.70
N ARG A 33 -1.85 -6.29 7.80
CA ARG A 33 -2.95 -7.24 7.97
C ARG A 33 -4.18 -6.70 7.23
N PRO A 34 -4.83 -7.52 6.38
CA PRO A 34 -6.06 -7.11 5.73
C PRO A 34 -7.14 -6.84 6.78
N ASP A 35 -7.81 -5.70 6.64
CA ASP A 35 -8.94 -5.32 7.47
C ASP A 35 -10.22 -5.46 6.64
N PRO A 36 -11.08 -6.45 6.95
CA PRO A 36 -12.30 -6.72 6.18
C PRO A 36 -13.26 -5.52 6.12
N GLU A 37 -13.26 -4.65 7.14
CA GLU A 37 -14.09 -3.45 7.15
C GLU A 37 -13.56 -2.42 6.14
N ILE A 38 -12.26 -2.18 6.14
CA ILE A 38 -11.59 -1.30 5.16
C ILE A 38 -11.80 -1.84 3.74
N ASP A 39 -11.64 -3.15 3.54
CA ASP A 39 -11.88 -3.79 2.24
C ASP A 39 -13.33 -3.61 1.76
N SER A 40 -14.31 -3.73 2.66
CA SER A 40 -15.71 -3.48 2.35
C SER A 40 -15.96 -2.03 1.94
N ILE A 41 -15.38 -1.07 2.67
CA ILE A 41 -15.49 0.37 2.35
C ILE A 41 -14.90 0.66 0.97
N TRP A 42 -13.73 0.09 0.66
CA TRP A 42 -13.10 0.24 -0.66
C TRP A 42 -13.93 -0.39 -1.77
N ALA A 43 -14.51 -1.57 -1.54
CA ALA A 43 -15.36 -2.24 -2.53
C ALA A 43 -16.59 -1.38 -2.88
N ASP A 44 -17.22 -0.75 -1.88
CA ASP A 44 -18.35 0.15 -2.08
C ASP A 44 -17.95 1.42 -2.83
N GLU A 45 -16.83 2.04 -2.46
CA GLU A 45 -16.32 3.24 -3.13
C GLU A 45 -15.94 2.95 -4.58
N ALA A 46 -15.25 1.82 -4.85
CA ALA A 46 -14.92 1.40 -6.20
C ALA A 46 -16.17 1.21 -7.07
N ARG A 47 -17.22 0.59 -6.51
CA ARG A 47 -18.50 0.39 -7.19
C ARG A 47 -19.20 1.72 -7.49
N LYS A 48 -19.22 2.66 -6.54
CA LYS A 48 -19.75 4.01 -6.71
C LYS A 48 -19.02 4.76 -7.83
N ARG A 49 -17.69 4.76 -7.80
CA ARG A 49 -16.85 5.40 -8.83
C ARG A 49 -17.06 4.79 -10.21
N TRP A 50 -17.15 3.46 -10.30
CA TRP A 50 -17.41 2.78 -11.56
C TRP A 50 -18.78 3.16 -12.15
N ASN A 51 -19.83 3.19 -11.33
CA ASN A 51 -21.15 3.61 -11.79
C ASN A 51 -21.18 5.08 -12.21
N ALA A 52 -20.48 5.95 -11.50
CA ALA A 52 -20.37 7.36 -11.84
C ALA A 52 -19.61 7.56 -13.17
N TYR A 53 -18.56 6.77 -13.41
CA TYR A 53 -17.87 6.69 -14.71
C TYR A 53 -18.81 6.24 -15.82
N LYS A 54 -19.49 5.11 -15.64
CA LYS A 54 -20.39 4.53 -16.65
C LYS A 54 -21.58 5.43 -16.99
N SER A 55 -22.03 6.22 -16.03
CA SER A 55 -23.12 7.19 -16.22
C SER A 55 -22.64 8.56 -16.72
N GLY A 56 -21.34 8.75 -16.98
CA GLY A 56 -20.77 10.02 -17.45
C GLY A 56 -20.79 11.15 -16.41
N LYS A 57 -21.01 10.83 -15.13
CA LYS A 57 -21.11 11.80 -14.02
C LYS A 57 -19.75 12.22 -13.47
N ILE A 58 -18.66 11.58 -13.90
CA ILE A 58 -17.30 11.98 -13.54
C ILE A 58 -16.48 12.25 -14.79
N GLN A 59 -15.57 13.21 -14.70
CA GLN A 59 -14.59 13.45 -15.74
C GLN A 59 -13.56 12.32 -15.76
N SER A 60 -13.17 11.89 -16.96
CA SER A 60 -12.11 10.91 -17.17
C SER A 60 -11.09 11.46 -18.16
N VAL A 61 -9.83 11.09 -17.98
CA VAL A 61 -8.77 11.39 -18.95
C VAL A 61 -8.67 10.23 -19.93
N SER A 62 -8.53 10.52 -21.23
CA SER A 62 -8.39 9.46 -22.22
C SER A 62 -7.04 8.75 -22.07
N TYR A 63 -7.01 7.46 -22.39
CA TYR A 63 -5.76 6.68 -22.39
C TYR A 63 -4.67 7.35 -23.24
N ARG A 64 -5.05 7.89 -24.40
CA ARG A 64 -4.13 8.59 -25.30
C ARG A 64 -3.46 9.80 -24.63
N ASP A 65 -4.22 10.57 -23.86
CA ASP A 65 -3.72 11.76 -23.18
C ASP A 65 -2.79 11.37 -22.03
N VAL A 66 -3.13 10.33 -21.26
CA VAL A 66 -2.26 9.76 -20.21
C VAL A 66 -0.92 9.27 -20.79
N MET A 67 -0.97 8.60 -21.94
CA MET A 67 0.21 8.02 -22.58
C MET A 67 1.05 9.02 -23.38
N SER A 68 0.54 10.23 -23.62
CA SER A 68 1.22 11.25 -24.43
C SER A 68 2.63 11.56 -23.93
N LYS A 69 2.81 11.62 -22.60
CA LYS A 69 4.11 11.90 -21.96
C LYS A 69 5.16 10.80 -22.10
N TYR A 70 4.76 9.61 -22.56
CA TYR A 70 5.66 8.46 -22.78
C TYR A 70 5.92 8.18 -24.26
N LYS A 71 5.30 8.95 -25.16
CA LYS A 71 5.64 8.87 -26.58
C LYS A 71 7.00 9.53 -26.77
N ARG A 72 7.99 8.73 -27.16
CA ARG A 72 9.29 9.20 -27.64
C ARG A 72 9.15 9.88 -28.99
#